data_AF-A0A7S1BTW0-F1
#
_entry.id   AF-A0A7S1BTW0-F1
#
_cell.length_a   1.000
_cell.length_b   1.000
_cell.length_c   1.000
_cell.angle_alpha   90.00
_cell.angle_beta   90.00
_cell.angle_gamma   90.00
#
_symmetry.space_group_name_H-M   'P 1'
#
loop_
_entity.id
_entity.type
_entity.pdbx_description
1 polymer ?
#
loop_
_entity_poly.entity_id
_entity_poly.type
_entity_poly.pdbx_seq_one_letter_code
_entity_poly.pdbx_strand_id
1 'polypeptide(L)'
;MSSSQTISPIFAEENIDFSQQFKDKVRAIHELFDKDGDGFLNFEELRSLQLTTSGQKMDETHYVMACRALDCHPKQGLSLDALRLTYASEGSSVDDDFGKVFSVESSQKKDIGRDDNDDDGVIEVGEGGVDISP
;
A
#
# COMPACT_ATOMS: atom_id res chain seq x y z
N MET A 1 49.29 -37.14 -24.92
CA MET A 1 47.83 -37.14 -24.75
C MET A 1 47.54 -37.20 -23.26
N SER A 2 47.45 -36.06 -22.60
CA SER A 2 47.00 -35.97 -21.21
C SER A 2 46.04 -34.78 -21.15
N SER A 3 44.79 -35.09 -21.48
CA SER A 3 43.69 -34.13 -21.43
C SER A 3 43.13 -34.18 -20.02
N SER A 4 43.62 -33.32 -19.14
CA SER A 4 42.95 -33.08 -17.85
C SER A 4 41.97 -31.93 -18.03
N GLN A 5 40.69 -32.29 -18.11
CA GLN A 5 39.56 -31.38 -18.04
C GLN A 5 39.57 -30.65 -16.69
N THR A 6 39.89 -29.37 -16.70
CA THR A 6 39.71 -28.50 -15.54
C THR A 6 38.29 -27.95 -15.57
N ILE A 7 37.41 -28.70 -14.91
CA ILE A 7 36.23 -28.29 -14.13
C ILE A 7 35.78 -26.83 -14.37
N SER A 8 34.70 -26.67 -15.14
CA SER A 8 33.83 -25.49 -15.09
C SER A 8 33.36 -25.29 -13.64
N PRO A 9 33.30 -24.05 -13.10
CA PRO A 9 32.71 -23.83 -11.79
C PRO A 9 31.19 -24.08 -11.89
N ILE A 10 30.83 -25.32 -11.59
CA ILE A 10 29.54 -25.69 -11.02
C ILE A 10 29.54 -25.10 -9.60
N PHE A 11 28.42 -24.55 -9.12
CA PHE A 11 28.17 -24.06 -7.75
C PHE A 11 28.50 -22.60 -7.40
N ALA A 12 27.77 -21.68 -8.03
CA ALA A 12 27.09 -20.56 -7.35
C ALA A 12 25.85 -20.32 -8.24
N GLU A 13 24.61 -20.55 -7.82
CA GLU A 13 23.80 -19.60 -7.05
C GLU A 13 22.42 -20.26 -6.76
N GLU A 14 22.36 -21.42 -6.11
CA GLU A 14 21.10 -21.97 -5.59
C GLU A 14 20.75 -21.31 -4.24
N ASN A 15 20.58 -19.98 -4.26
CA ASN A 15 20.02 -19.22 -3.13
C ASN A 15 19.26 -17.97 -3.61
N ILE A 16 18.64 -18.07 -4.78
CA ILE A 16 17.86 -16.99 -5.38
C ILE A 16 16.49 -17.57 -5.69
N ASP A 17 15.50 -17.39 -4.80
CA ASP A 17 14.12 -17.51 -5.29
C ASP A 17 13.09 -16.77 -4.44
N PHE A 18 13.19 -16.79 -3.10
CA PHE A 18 12.12 -16.19 -2.28
C PHE A 18 12.09 -14.65 -2.35
N SER A 19 13.26 -14.02 -2.32
CA SER A 19 13.39 -12.56 -2.44
C SER A 19 13.05 -12.06 -3.85
N GLN A 20 13.17 -12.91 -4.87
CA GLN A 20 12.89 -12.53 -6.26
C GLN A 20 11.37 -12.50 -6.49
N GLN A 21 10.66 -13.56 -6.12
CA GLN A 21 9.20 -13.58 -6.17
C GLN A 21 8.56 -12.43 -5.38
N PHE A 22 9.12 -12.09 -4.20
CA PHE A 22 8.71 -10.91 -3.44
C PHE A 22 8.88 -9.62 -4.26
N LYS A 23 10.08 -9.38 -4.81
CA LYS A 23 10.38 -8.18 -5.61
C LYS A 23 9.49 -8.08 -6.85
N ASP A 24 9.20 -9.20 -7.50
CA ASP A 24 8.36 -9.26 -8.70
C ASP A 24 6.90 -8.96 -8.38
N LYS A 25 6.37 -9.46 -7.25
CA LYS A 25 5.02 -9.13 -6.79
C LYS A 25 4.87 -7.66 -6.41
N VAL A 26 5.81 -7.12 -5.62
CA VAL A 26 5.80 -5.69 -5.26
C VAL A 26 5.89 -4.82 -6.52
N ARG A 27 6.75 -5.20 -7.47
CA ARG A 27 6.87 -4.51 -8.75
C ARG A 27 5.56 -4.53 -9.53
N ALA A 28 4.94 -5.68 -9.68
CA ALA A 28 3.70 -5.82 -10.42
C ALA A 28 2.54 -5.05 -9.77
N ILE A 29 2.47 -5.00 -8.43
CA ILE A 29 1.52 -4.12 -7.71
C ILE A 29 1.82 -2.66 -8.04
N HIS A 30 3.09 -2.24 -7.94
CA HIS A 30 3.49 -0.86 -8.25
C HIS A 30 3.11 -0.47 -9.68
N GLU A 31 3.52 -1.27 -10.68
CA GLU A 31 3.23 -1.02 -12.10
C GLU A 31 1.74 -1.00 -12.43
N LEU A 32 0.89 -1.63 -11.61
CA LEU A 32 -0.56 -1.63 -11.80
C LEU A 32 -1.23 -0.35 -11.30
N PHE A 33 -0.70 0.22 -10.21
CA PHE A 33 -1.22 1.44 -9.61
C PHE A 33 -0.56 2.72 -10.14
N ASP A 34 0.69 2.63 -10.61
CA ASP A 34 1.42 3.68 -11.32
C ASP A 34 0.76 3.92 -12.69
N LYS A 35 -0.17 4.88 -12.75
CA LYS A 35 -0.98 5.20 -13.93
C LYS A 35 -0.23 6.09 -14.90
N ASP A 36 0.63 6.99 -14.41
CA ASP A 36 1.42 7.86 -15.27
C ASP A 36 2.75 7.23 -15.71
N GLY A 37 3.18 6.15 -15.08
CA GLY A 37 4.35 5.36 -15.46
C GLY A 37 5.66 6.07 -15.16
N ASP A 38 5.68 6.95 -14.15
CA ASP A 38 6.86 7.72 -13.77
C ASP A 38 7.79 6.93 -12.82
N GLY A 39 7.35 5.76 -12.34
CA GLY A 39 8.07 4.90 -11.41
C GLY A 39 7.93 5.31 -9.94
N PHE A 40 6.98 6.19 -9.63
CA PHE A 40 6.61 6.61 -8.29
C PHE A 40 5.10 6.49 -8.09
N LEU A 41 4.67 6.32 -6.84
CA LEU A 41 3.25 6.34 -6.49
C LEU A 41 2.93 7.68 -5.83
N ASN A 42 2.19 8.52 -6.54
CA ASN A 42 1.70 9.78 -6.01
C ASN A 42 0.59 9.55 -4.95
N PHE A 43 0.09 10.63 -4.36
CA PHE A 43 -0.92 10.55 -3.30
C PHE A 43 -2.19 9.79 -3.73
N GLU A 44 -2.70 10.05 -4.93
CA GLU A 44 -3.94 9.44 -5.42
C GLU A 44 -3.75 7.94 -5.72
N GLU A 45 -2.58 7.58 -6.25
CA GLU A 45 -2.23 6.20 -6.59
C GLU A 45 -1.98 5.36 -5.34
N LEU A 46 -1.20 5.88 -4.39
CA LEU A 46 -0.95 5.18 -3.14
C LEU A 46 -2.23 5.05 -2.31
N ARG A 47 -3.10 6.08 -2.32
CA ARG A 47 -4.42 6.01 -1.71
C ARG A 47 -5.29 4.93 -2.34
N SER A 48 -5.22 4.76 -3.66
CA SER A 48 -5.96 3.72 -4.37
C SER A 48 -5.43 2.33 -4.02
N LEU A 49 -4.10 2.17 -3.96
CA LEU A 49 -3.44 0.94 -3.51
C LEU A 49 -3.90 0.56 -2.10
N GLN A 50 -3.80 1.49 -1.15
CA GLN A 50 -4.22 1.27 0.25
C GLN A 50 -5.69 0.86 0.36
N LEU A 51 -6.55 1.50 -0.44
CA LEU A 51 -7.97 1.19 -0.48
C LEU A 51 -8.23 -0.23 -1.02
N THR A 52 -7.46 -0.70 -1.99
CA THR A 52 -7.61 -2.05 -2.54
C THR A 52 -7.04 -3.13 -1.62
N THR A 53 -5.90 -2.89 -0.97
CA THR A 53 -5.22 -3.89 -0.12
C THR A 53 -5.85 -3.98 1.27
N SER A 54 -6.06 -2.82 1.91
CA SER A 54 -6.53 -2.69 3.30
C SER A 54 -8.00 -2.33 3.40
N GLY A 55 -8.66 -1.94 2.31
CA GLY A 55 -10.06 -1.49 2.34
C GLY A 55 -10.26 -0.09 2.92
N GLN A 56 -9.17 0.62 3.26
CA GLN A 56 -9.21 1.92 3.92
C GLN A 56 -8.61 3.01 3.03
N LYS A 57 -9.25 4.17 3.00
CA LYS A 57 -8.75 5.35 2.29
C LYS A 57 -7.58 5.95 3.08
N MET A 58 -6.50 6.27 2.37
CA MET A 58 -5.37 7.01 2.93
C MET A 58 -5.63 8.52 2.87
N ASP A 59 -5.43 9.21 3.99
CA ASP A 59 -5.48 10.67 4.07
C ASP A 59 -4.12 11.31 3.78
N GLU A 60 -4.13 12.58 3.38
CA GLU A 60 -2.92 13.35 3.07
C GLU A 60 -1.94 13.36 4.24
N THR A 61 -2.43 13.52 5.48
CA THR A 61 -1.59 13.48 6.68
C THR A 61 -0.85 12.15 6.82
N HIS A 62 -1.54 11.02 6.60
CA HIS A 62 -0.92 9.69 6.66
C HIS A 62 0.12 9.50 5.56
N TYR A 63 -0.17 10.00 4.35
CA TYR A 63 0.76 9.98 3.23
C TYR A 63 2.04 10.79 3.50
N VAL A 64 1.91 11.99 4.05
CA VAL A 64 3.06 12.81 4.41
C VAL A 64 3.91 12.12 5.49
N MET A 65 3.27 11.49 6.47
CA MET A 65 3.98 10.72 7.51
C MET A 65 4.72 9.51 6.93
N ALA A 66 4.08 8.76 6.03
CA ALA A 66 4.71 7.65 5.33
C ALA A 66 5.93 8.12 4.53
N CYS A 67 5.81 9.23 3.80
CA CYS A 67 6.95 9.76 3.05
C CYS A 67 8.09 10.24 3.94
N ARG A 68 7.78 10.85 5.08
CA ARG A 68 8.80 11.21 6.07
C ARG A 68 9.52 10.00 6.65
N ALA A 69 8.82 8.88 6.84
CA ALA A 69 9.41 7.66 7.38
C ALA A 69 10.29 6.92 6.34
N LEU A 70 9.94 7.03 5.06
CA LEU A 70 10.58 6.32 3.95
C LEU A 70 11.57 7.20 3.15
N ASP A 71 11.85 8.40 3.64
CA ASP A 71 12.74 9.39 3.01
C ASP A 71 12.30 9.77 1.57
N CYS A 72 10.99 9.80 1.30
CA CYS A 72 10.44 10.30 0.03
C CYS A 72 9.89 11.73 0.13
N HIS A 73 9.81 12.39 -1.03
CA HIS A 73 9.13 13.67 -1.14
C HIS A 73 7.66 13.48 -1.51
N PRO A 74 6.72 14.13 -0.80
CA PRO A 74 5.29 13.98 -1.05
C PRO A 74 4.87 14.43 -2.46
N LYS A 75 5.63 15.35 -3.08
CA LYS A 75 5.43 15.79 -4.46
C LYS A 75 5.92 14.81 -5.52
N GLN A 76 6.83 13.92 -5.15
CA GLN A 76 7.41 12.93 -6.06
C GLN A 76 6.66 11.61 -5.95
N GLY A 77 6.35 11.18 -4.73
CA GLY A 77 5.70 9.90 -4.50
C GLY A 77 6.60 8.85 -3.89
N LEU A 78 5.99 7.70 -3.64
CA LEU A 78 6.66 6.53 -3.11
C LEU A 78 7.35 5.77 -4.24
N SER A 79 8.67 5.58 -4.15
CA SER A 79 9.37 4.76 -5.14
C SER A 79 9.11 3.26 -4.92
N LEU A 80 9.35 2.46 -5.96
CA LEU A 80 9.30 1.00 -5.85
C LEU A 80 10.14 0.44 -4.70
N ASP A 81 11.34 0.99 -4.48
CA ASP A 81 12.21 0.53 -3.38
C ASP A 81 11.69 0.94 -2.00
N ALA A 82 11.07 2.12 -1.88
CA ALA A 82 10.39 2.50 -0.66
C ALA A 82 9.17 1.60 -0.38
N LEU A 83 8.39 1.27 -1.41
CA LEU A 83 7.26 0.33 -1.28
C LEU A 83 7.72 -1.06 -0.82
N ARG A 84 8.82 -1.56 -1.38
CA ARG A 84 9.44 -2.84 -0.94
C ARG A 84 9.83 -2.79 0.54
N LEU A 85 10.39 -1.68 0.99
CA LEU A 85 10.78 -1.51 2.38
C LEU A 85 9.56 -1.47 3.31
N THR A 86 8.46 -0.84 2.89
CA THR A 86 7.19 -0.85 3.63
C THR A 86 6.69 -2.28 3.83
N TYR A 87 6.61 -3.07 2.76
CA TYR A 87 6.20 -4.49 2.84
C TYR A 87 7.15 -5.34 3.70
N ALA A 88 8.45 -5.06 3.63
CA ALA A 88 9.43 -5.77 4.45
C ALA A 88 9.36 -5.38 5.94
N SER A 89 8.91 -4.16 6.26
CA SER A 89 8.90 -3.62 7.63
C SER A 89 7.57 -3.84 8.36
N GLU A 90 6.44 -3.66 7.67
CA GLU A 90 5.10 -3.76 8.28
C GLU A 90 4.58 -5.21 8.35
N GLY A 91 5.23 -6.16 7.67
CA GLY A 91 4.89 -7.58 7.75
C GLY A 91 3.57 -7.96 7.06
N SER A 92 2.93 -7.02 6.36
CA SER A 92 1.82 -7.33 5.45
C SER A 92 2.31 -8.27 4.36
N SER A 93 1.65 -9.42 4.19
CA SER A 93 2.07 -10.40 3.19
C SER A 93 1.78 -9.87 1.80
N VAL A 94 2.83 -9.57 1.03
CA VAL A 94 2.71 -9.15 -0.38
C VAL A 94 1.86 -10.13 -1.20
N ASP A 95 1.89 -11.41 -0.88
CA ASP A 95 1.10 -12.46 -1.51
C ASP A 95 -0.42 -12.23 -1.41
N ASP A 96 -0.90 -11.82 -0.23
CA ASP A 96 -2.32 -11.57 0.02
C ASP A 96 -2.79 -10.32 -0.73
N ASP A 97 -1.99 -9.25 -0.65
CA ASP A 97 -2.27 -8.00 -1.35
C ASP A 97 -2.22 -8.18 -2.87
N PHE A 98 -1.26 -8.94 -3.38
CA PHE A 98 -1.19 -9.30 -4.79
C PHE A 98 -2.47 -10.05 -5.21
N GLY A 99 -2.91 -11.04 -4.44
CA GLY A 99 -4.16 -11.76 -4.73
C GLY A 99 -5.38 -10.82 -4.80
N LYS A 100 -5.52 -9.90 -3.84
CA LYS A 100 -6.62 -8.93 -3.79
C LYS A 100 -6.62 -7.99 -4.99
N VAL A 101 -5.48 -7.36 -5.25
CA VAL A 101 -5.35 -6.34 -6.29
C VAL A 101 -5.64 -6.93 -7.67
N PHE A 102 -5.05 -8.08 -7.98
CA PHE A 102 -5.24 -8.74 -9.27
C PHE A 102 -6.59 -9.48 -9.38
N SER A 103 -7.25 -9.78 -8.26
CA SER A 103 -8.63 -10.30 -8.29
C SER A 103 -9.67 -9.19 -8.47
N VAL A 104 -9.40 -7.96 -8.00
CA VAL A 104 -10.34 -6.83 -8.01
C VAL A 104 -10.33 -6.04 -9.33
N GLU A 105 -9.19 -5.95 -10.03
CA GLU A 105 -9.07 -5.30 -11.36
C GLU A 105 -10.09 -5.83 -12.39
N SER A 106 -10.58 -7.06 -12.21
CA SER A 106 -11.64 -7.63 -13.05
C SER A 106 -13.02 -6.94 -12.88
N SER A 107 -13.22 -6.13 -11.82
CA SER A 107 -14.56 -5.70 -11.38
C SER A 107 -14.76 -4.20 -11.11
N GLN A 108 -13.74 -3.34 -11.09
CA GLN A 108 -13.89 -1.98 -10.52
C GLN A 108 -14.05 -0.85 -11.57
N LYS A 109 -15.14 -0.87 -12.34
CA LYS A 109 -15.81 0.36 -12.78
C LYS A 109 -17.13 0.45 -12.03
N LYS A 110 -17.11 0.87 -10.77
CA LYS A 110 -18.34 1.10 -10.00
C LYS A 110 -18.15 2.14 -8.90
N ASP A 111 -18.95 3.20 -9.07
CA ASP A 111 -19.59 4.03 -8.04
C ASP A 111 -18.74 5.06 -7.29
N ILE A 112 -18.49 6.20 -7.95
CA ILE A 112 -18.48 7.49 -7.24
C ILE A 112 -19.95 7.77 -6.89
N GLY A 113 -20.31 7.53 -5.64
CA GLY A 113 -21.67 7.80 -5.17
C GLY A 113 -21.85 7.39 -3.72
N ARG A 114 -21.38 8.22 -2.80
CA ARG A 114 -22.02 8.43 -1.49
C ARG A 114 -21.65 9.82 -1.02
N ASP A 115 -22.61 10.69 -1.24
CA ASP A 115 -22.83 11.96 -0.59
C ASP A 115 -23.20 11.62 0.87
N ASP A 116 -22.22 11.71 1.77
CA ASP A 116 -22.43 11.56 3.21
C ASP A 116 -22.93 12.92 3.74
N ASN A 117 -24.22 13.18 3.57
CA ASN A 117 -24.94 14.13 4.42
C ASN A 117 -25.34 13.37 5.69
N ASP A 118 -24.46 13.39 6.68
CA ASP A 118 -24.79 12.97 8.04
C ASP A 118 -25.83 13.96 8.62
N ASP A 119 -27.01 13.40 8.87
CA ASP A 119 -28.12 13.95 9.63
C ASP A 119 -27.80 13.79 11.12
N ASP A 120 -27.21 14.82 11.75
CA ASP A 120 -27.12 14.89 13.23
C ASP A 120 -28.41 15.45 13.83
N GLY A 121 -29.38 14.55 13.97
CA GLY A 121 -30.56 14.73 14.80
C GLY A 121 -30.23 14.90 16.29
N VAL A 122 -30.69 16.03 16.84
CA VAL A 122 -31.28 16.26 18.18
C VAL A 122 -30.68 15.55 19.41
N ILE A 123 -30.17 16.35 20.35
CA ILE A 123 -30.38 16.10 21.80
C ILE A 123 -30.95 17.35 22.48
N GLU A 124 -32.25 17.29 22.79
CA GLU A 124 -32.93 18.22 23.67
C GLU A 124 -32.63 17.81 25.12
N VAL A 125 -31.83 18.59 25.83
CA VAL A 125 -31.65 18.45 27.29
C VAL A 125 -32.48 19.54 27.97
N GLY A 126 -33.66 19.16 28.46
CA GLY A 126 -34.45 19.97 29.37
C GLY A 126 -33.68 20.21 30.66
N GLU A 127 -33.42 21.48 30.99
CA GLU A 127 -32.82 21.85 32.27
C GLU A 127 -33.83 21.62 33.40
N GLY A 128 -33.65 20.52 34.12
CA GLY A 128 -34.29 20.27 35.41
C GLY A 128 -33.62 21.12 36.49
N GLY A 129 -34.31 22.16 36.95
CA GLY A 129 -33.92 22.94 38.11
C GLY A 129 -33.83 22.07 39.36
N VAL A 130 -32.66 22.04 39.98
CA VAL A 130 -32.43 21.51 41.32
C VAL A 130 -32.39 22.69 42.30
N ASP A 131 -33.44 22.78 43.12
CA ASP A 131 -33.60 23.73 44.20
C ASP A 131 -32.51 23.48 45.26
N ILE A 132 -31.59 24.43 45.41
CA ILE A 132 -30.60 24.44 46.49
C ILE A 132 -31.19 25.31 47.61
N SER A 133 -31.88 24.68 48.56
CA SER A 133 -32.28 25.35 49.79
C SER A 133 -31.14 25.28 50.83
N PRO A 134 -30.85 26.40 51.54
CA PRO A 134 -29.66 26.60 52.37
C PRO A 134 -29.65 25.86 53.72
#